data_AF-A0A2H1MI56-F1
#
_entry.id   AF-A0A2H1MI56-F1
#
_cell.length_a   1.000
_cell.length_b   1.000
_cell.length_c   1.000
_cell.angle_alpha   90.00
_cell.angle_beta   90.00
_cell.angle_gamma   90.00
#
_symmetry.space_group_name_H-M   'P 1'
#
loop_
_entity.id
_entity.type
_entity.pdbx_description
1 polymer ?
#
loop_
_entity_poly.entity_id
_entity_poly.type
_entity_poly.pdbx_seq_one_letter_code
_entity_poly.pdbx_strand_id
1 'polypeptide(L)'
;MEHFTANDAVDRPFIYLSAGVSAETFRNELTFAGQSHTKYNGILGGRATWLEGVEVYAQKGRTGLLEWLNKQGKQNVTELNDILNEGATPWYDWYGGLGNIEVFDKKVMTD
;
A
#
# COMPACT_ATOMS: atom_id res chain seq x y z
N MET A 1 -20.32 -16.73 14.69
CA MET A 1 -19.08 -17.05 13.96
C MET A 1 -18.09 -16.00 14.46
N GLU A 2 -17.26 -16.35 15.44
CA GLU A 2 -16.24 -15.43 15.95
C GLU A 2 -15.23 -15.21 14.82
N HIS A 3 -15.26 -14.03 14.22
CA HIS A 3 -14.26 -13.64 13.24
C HIS A 3 -12.99 -13.31 14.04
N PHE A 4 -12.05 -14.25 14.11
CA PHE A 4 -10.67 -13.94 14.47
C PHE A 4 -10.18 -12.93 13.43
N THR A 5 -10.19 -11.65 13.77
CA THR A 5 -9.70 -10.62 12.86
C THR A 5 -8.19 -10.50 13.03
N ALA A 6 -7.47 -10.07 12.00
CA ALA A 6 -6.04 -9.77 12.13
C ALA A 6 -5.76 -8.79 13.31
N ASN A 7 -6.75 -7.98 13.69
CA ASN A 7 -6.67 -7.03 14.80
C ASN A 7 -6.42 -7.70 16.15
N ASP A 8 -6.92 -8.93 16.37
CA ASP A 8 -6.79 -9.62 17.66
C ASP A 8 -5.42 -10.29 17.84
N ALA A 9 -4.67 -10.41 16.74
CA ALA A 9 -3.37 -11.07 16.70
C ALA A 9 -2.19 -10.08 16.74
N VAL A 10 -2.44 -8.77 16.67
CA VAL A 10 -1.41 -7.74 16.56
C VAL A 10 -1.65 -6.60 17.55
N ASP A 11 -0.58 -6.03 18.09
CA ASP A 11 -0.61 -4.93 19.06
C ASP A 11 0.07 -3.65 18.52
N ARG A 12 0.38 -3.61 17.23
CA ARG A 12 1.07 -2.52 16.54
C ARG A 12 0.47 -2.28 15.16
N PRO A 13 0.65 -1.07 14.59
CA PRO A 13 0.28 -0.80 13.21
C PRO A 13 0.89 -1.83 12.25
N PHE A 14 0.11 -2.25 11.27
CA PHE A 14 0.53 -3.26 10.30
C PHE A 14 0.09 -2.89 8.89
N ILE A 15 0.80 -3.42 7.90
CA ILE A 15 0.56 -3.16 6.48
C ILE A 15 0.55 -4.48 5.70
N TYR A 16 -0.15 -4.50 4.57
CA TYR A 16 -0.16 -5.67 3.69
C TYR A 16 0.93 -5.59 2.61
N LEU A 17 1.55 -6.73 2.30
CA LEU A 17 2.47 -6.87 1.19
C LEU A 17 1.74 -7.54 0.03
N SER A 18 1.99 -7.09 -1.21
CA SER A 18 1.33 -7.67 -2.38
C SER A 18 1.80 -9.08 -2.76
N ALA A 19 2.86 -9.60 -2.13
CA ALA A 19 3.42 -10.94 -2.33
C ALA A 19 3.71 -11.39 -3.78
N GLY A 20 3.53 -10.53 -4.78
CA GLY A 20 3.70 -10.86 -6.20
C GLY A 20 2.42 -11.28 -6.93
N VAL A 21 1.24 -11.09 -6.33
CA VAL A 21 -0.04 -11.24 -7.06
C VAL A 21 -0.23 -10.10 -8.07
N SER A 22 -1.19 -10.25 -8.98
CA SER A 22 -1.53 -9.21 -9.95
C SER A 22 -2.08 -7.96 -9.26
N ALA A 23 -2.04 -6.81 -9.95
CA ALA A 23 -2.63 -5.57 -9.45
C ALA A 23 -4.11 -5.74 -9.07
N GLU A 24 -4.87 -6.44 -9.91
CA GLU A 24 -6.29 -6.71 -9.72
C GLU A 24 -6.56 -7.58 -8.49
N THR A 25 -5.84 -8.70 -8.34
CA THR A 25 -6.01 -9.57 -7.17
C THR A 25 -5.70 -8.80 -5.88
N PHE A 26 -4.61 -8.03 -5.87
CA PHE A 26 -4.24 -7.26 -4.69
C PHE A 26 -5.28 -6.19 -4.33
N ARG A 27 -5.85 -5.50 -5.33
CA ARG A 27 -6.94 -4.55 -5.09
C ARG A 27 -8.16 -5.22 -4.46
N ASN A 28 -8.58 -6.38 -4.99
CA ASN A 28 -9.73 -7.12 -4.45
C ASN A 28 -9.48 -7.57 -2.99
N GLU A 29 -8.27 -8.04 -2.69
CA GLU A 29 -7.88 -8.42 -1.32
C GLU A 29 -7.94 -7.22 -0.36
N LEU A 30 -7.48 -6.03 -0.79
CA LEU A 30 -7.53 -4.82 0.03
C LEU A 30 -8.96 -4.29 0.21
N THR A 31 -9.78 -4.32 -0.83
CA THR A 31 -11.20 -3.97 -0.73
C THR A 31 -11.91 -4.87 0.27
N PHE A 32 -11.65 -6.19 0.21
CA PHE A 32 -12.18 -7.14 1.19
C PHE A 32 -11.67 -6.86 2.61
N ALA A 33 -10.38 -6.58 2.77
CA ALA A 33 -9.79 -6.23 4.06
C ALA A 33 -10.45 -4.98 4.68
N GLY A 34 -10.69 -3.93 3.88
CA GLY A 34 -11.41 -2.73 4.31
C GLY A 34 -12.86 -3.03 4.73
N GLN A 35 -13.60 -3.81 3.94
CA GLN A 35 -14.98 -4.23 4.27
C GLN A 35 -15.07 -5.09 5.55
N SER A 36 -14.02 -5.85 5.85
CA SER A 36 -13.93 -6.65 7.08
C SER A 36 -13.55 -5.83 8.33
N HIS A 37 -13.39 -4.51 8.20
CA HIS A 37 -13.04 -3.60 9.30
C HIS A 37 -11.71 -3.98 10.00
N THR A 38 -10.75 -4.47 9.22
CA THR A 38 -9.37 -4.66 9.71
C THR A 38 -8.70 -3.30 9.89
N LYS A 39 -7.97 -3.11 11.00
CA LYS A 39 -7.24 -1.87 11.33
C LYS A 39 -5.86 -1.82 10.69
N TYR A 40 -5.77 -2.28 9.44
CA TYR A 40 -4.52 -2.18 8.68
C TYR A 40 -4.26 -0.71 8.34
N ASN A 41 -2.98 -0.36 8.15
CA ASN A 41 -2.53 1.03 8.11
C ASN A 41 -1.88 1.43 6.80
N GLY A 42 -1.97 0.57 5.79
CA GLY A 42 -1.43 0.80 4.46
C GLY A 42 -0.89 -0.48 3.82
N ILE A 43 -0.06 -0.29 2.79
CA ILE A 43 0.53 -1.37 2.01
C ILE A 43 2.01 -1.10 1.70
N LEU A 44 2.72 -2.17 1.38
CA LEU A 44 3.99 -2.12 0.66
C LEU A 44 3.83 -2.87 -0.68
N GLY A 45 3.25 -2.17 -1.66
CA GLY A 45 2.84 -2.72 -2.95
C GLY A 45 3.93 -2.63 -4.02
N GLY A 46 4.84 -3.60 -4.06
CA GLY A 46 5.90 -3.69 -5.08
C GLY A 46 5.37 -4.19 -6.43
N ARG A 47 5.56 -5.47 -6.72
CA ARG A 47 5.28 -6.10 -8.04
C ARG A 47 3.88 -5.81 -8.59
N ALA A 48 2.85 -5.76 -7.73
CA ALA A 48 1.50 -5.40 -8.13
C ALA A 48 1.39 -4.04 -8.84
N THR A 49 2.33 -3.11 -8.64
CA THR A 49 2.29 -1.80 -9.31
C THR A 49 3.08 -1.74 -10.61
N TRP A 50 4.21 -2.46 -10.71
CA TRP A 50 5.20 -2.27 -11.79
C TRP A 50 5.66 -3.53 -12.54
N LEU A 51 5.21 -4.74 -12.16
CA LEU A 51 5.74 -6.00 -12.73
C LEU A 51 5.61 -6.07 -14.26
N GLU A 52 4.45 -5.69 -14.81
CA GLU A 52 4.20 -5.68 -16.25
C GLU A 52 5.12 -4.71 -17.01
N GLY A 53 5.58 -3.65 -16.35
CA GLY A 53 6.55 -2.71 -16.92
C GLY A 53 7.90 -3.37 -17.25
N VAL A 54 8.26 -4.47 -16.59
CA VAL A 54 9.51 -5.21 -16.87
C VAL A 54 9.49 -5.78 -18.29
N GLU A 55 8.37 -6.38 -18.71
CA GLU A 55 8.22 -6.91 -20.07
C GLU A 55 8.23 -5.77 -21.11
N VAL A 56 7.54 -4.66 -20.81
CA VAL A 56 7.55 -3.48 -21.68
C VAL A 56 8.97 -2.95 -21.87
N TYR A 57 9.77 -2.91 -20.81
CA TYR A 57 11.17 -2.50 -20.90
C TYR A 57 11.98 -3.48 -21.76
N ALA A 58 11.81 -4.79 -21.57
CA ALA A 58 12.53 -5.80 -22.36
C ALA A 58 12.25 -5.68 -23.86
N GLN A 59 11.02 -5.30 -24.24
CA GLN A 59 10.59 -5.20 -25.65
C GLN A 59 10.84 -3.81 -26.27
N LYS A 60 10.67 -2.74 -25.50
CA LYS A 60 10.60 -1.34 -26.00
C LYS A 60 11.63 -0.42 -25.37
N GLY A 61 12.52 -0.97 -24.54
CA GLY A 61 13.56 -0.22 -23.85
C GLY A 61 13.02 0.84 -22.90
N ARG A 62 13.90 1.79 -22.54
CA ARG A 62 13.62 2.85 -21.57
C ARG A 62 12.41 3.72 -21.96
N THR A 63 12.29 4.10 -23.23
CA THR A 63 11.20 4.98 -23.69
C THR A 63 9.85 4.31 -23.51
N GLY A 64 9.71 3.05 -23.91
CA GLY A 64 8.46 2.31 -23.73
C GLY A 64 8.09 2.12 -22.25
N LEU A 65 9.09 1.84 -21.39
CA LEU A 65 8.86 1.76 -19.94
C LEU A 65 8.35 3.09 -19.38
N LEU A 66 8.96 4.22 -19.75
CA LEU A 66 8.53 5.54 -19.28
C LEU A 66 7.09 5.86 -19.72
N GLU A 67 6.73 5.53 -20.95
CA GLU A 67 5.34 5.70 -21.44
C GLU A 67 4.36 4.82 -20.65
N TRP A 68 4.73 3.58 -20.35
CA TRP A 68 3.89 2.67 -19.57
C TRP A 68 3.75 3.13 -18.11
N LEU A 69 4.83 3.55 -17.47
CA LEU A 69 4.82 4.10 -16.10
C LEU A 69 3.93 5.35 -16.00
N ASN A 70 3.99 6.24 -16.99
CA ASN A 70 3.15 7.44 -17.04
C ASN A 70 1.66 7.15 -17.31
N LYS A 71 1.32 5.93 -17.74
CA LYS A 71 -0.05 5.49 -18.01
C LYS A 71 -0.46 4.41 -17.01
N GLN A 72 -0.28 3.14 -17.38
CA GLN A 72 -0.74 1.99 -16.60
C GLN A 72 -0.11 1.92 -15.22
N GLY A 73 1.21 2.16 -15.10
CA GLY A 73 1.89 2.15 -13.80
C GLY A 73 1.30 3.18 -12.84
N LYS A 74 1.06 4.41 -13.32
CA LYS A 74 0.39 5.47 -12.56
C LYS A 74 -1.05 5.07 -12.19
N GLN A 75 -1.81 4.52 -13.13
CA GLN A 75 -3.18 4.08 -12.88
C GLN A 75 -3.23 3.01 -11.78
N ASN A 76 -2.34 2.01 -11.83
CA ASN A 76 -2.25 0.97 -10.80
C ASN A 76 -2.04 1.56 -9.40
N VAL A 77 -1.20 2.59 -9.27
CA VAL A 77 -0.96 3.29 -7.99
C VAL A 77 -2.17 4.13 -7.58
N THR A 78 -2.78 4.88 -8.49
CA THR A 78 -3.96 5.71 -8.19
C THR A 78 -5.11 4.85 -7.67
N GLU A 79 -5.43 3.74 -8.32
CA GLU A 79 -6.51 2.84 -7.90
C GLU A 79 -6.24 2.21 -6.52
N LEU A 80 -4.98 1.87 -6.22
CA LEU A 80 -4.61 1.41 -4.88
C LEU A 80 -4.80 2.53 -3.84
N ASN A 81 -4.44 3.77 -4.16
CA ASN A 81 -4.65 4.90 -3.26
C ASN A 81 -6.12 5.13 -2.96
N ASP A 82 -7.01 5.01 -3.95
CA ASP A 82 -8.45 5.16 -3.76
C ASP A 82 -8.98 4.10 -2.78
N ILE A 83 -8.57 2.83 -2.95
CA ILE A 83 -8.93 1.74 -2.03
C ILE A 83 -8.37 1.98 -0.62
N LEU A 84 -7.13 2.45 -0.51
CA LEU A 84 -6.52 2.77 0.79
C LEU A 84 -7.26 3.90 1.51
N ASN A 85 -7.72 4.93 0.78
CA ASN A 85 -8.48 6.03 1.36
C ASN A 85 -9.82 5.57 1.93
N GLU A 86 -10.42 4.52 1.36
CA GLU A 86 -11.68 3.96 1.83
C GLU A 86 -11.51 2.93 2.96
N GLY A 87 -10.46 2.11 2.90
CA GLY A 87 -10.32 0.93 3.76
C GLY A 87 -9.25 1.01 4.85
N ALA A 88 -8.20 1.82 4.67
CA ALA A 88 -7.09 1.85 5.61
C ALA A 88 -7.35 2.82 6.78
N THR A 89 -6.75 2.49 7.92
CA THR A 89 -6.83 3.33 9.13
C THR A 89 -5.51 4.04 9.38
N PRO A 90 -5.51 5.31 9.83
CA PRO A 90 -4.28 5.98 10.19
C PRO A 90 -3.49 5.22 11.26
N TRP A 91 -2.18 5.03 11.03
CA TRP A 91 -1.33 4.25 11.94
C TRP A 91 -1.28 4.83 13.36
N TYR A 92 -1.41 6.15 13.50
CA TYR A 92 -1.34 6.83 14.79
C TYR A 92 -2.54 6.53 15.69
N ASP A 93 -3.64 5.98 15.16
CA ASP A 93 -4.81 5.61 15.96
C ASP A 93 -4.49 4.48 16.94
N TRP A 94 -3.53 3.61 16.60
CA TRP A 94 -2.99 2.60 17.52
C TRP A 94 -2.34 3.20 18.78
N TYR A 95 -1.90 4.46 18.69
CA TYR A 95 -1.25 5.20 19.77
C TYR A 95 -2.15 6.28 20.36
N GLY A 96 -3.46 6.21 20.11
CA GLY A 96 -4.44 7.16 20.65
C GLY A 96 -4.61 8.43 19.82
N GLY A 97 -4.14 8.45 18.57
CA GLY A 97 -4.32 9.58 17.65
C GLY A 97 -3.08 10.48 17.52
N LEU A 98 -3.06 11.33 16.50
CA LEU A 98 -1.91 12.18 16.16
C LEU A 98 -1.47 13.11 17.31
N GLY A 99 -2.39 13.55 18.17
CA GLY A 99 -2.06 14.39 19.34
C GLY A 99 -1.20 13.71 20.40
N ASN A 100 -1.11 12.37 20.37
CA ASN A 100 -0.23 11.58 21.23
C ASN A 100 1.12 11.26 20.57
N ILE A 101 1.37 11.80 19.36
CA ILE A 101 2.62 11.64 18.64
C ILE A 101 3.43 12.93 18.74
N GLU A 102 4.64 12.83 19.27
CA GLU A 102 5.62 13.91 19.20
C GLU A 102 6.37 13.83 17.86
N VAL A 103 6.17 14.84 17.01
CA VAL A 103 6.90 14.98 15.74
C VAL A 103 8.05 15.95 15.95
N PHE A 104 9.28 15.49 15.72
CA PHE A 104 10.48 16.30 15.79
C PHE A 104 11.29 16.15 14.51
N ASP A 105 11.86 17.25 14.03
CA ASP A 105 12.81 17.19 12.94
C ASP A 105 14.12 16.58 13.42
N LYS A 106 14.54 15.49 12.78
CA LYS A 106 15.89 14.97 13.00
C LYS A 106 16.88 15.98 12.45
N LYS A 107 17.72 16.57 13.31
CA LYS A 107 18.94 17.25 12.86
C LYS A 107 19.84 16.21 12.20
N VAL A 108 19.71 16.05 10.88
CA VAL A 108 20.65 15.25 10.11
C VAL A 108 21.93 16.07 10.07
N MET A 109 23.02 15.53 10.63
CA MET A 109 24.35 16.11 10.47
C MET A 109 24.62 16.19 8.97
N THR A 110 24.65 17.40 8.43
CA THR A 110 25.19 17.66 7.10
C THR A 110 26.70 17.82 7.29
N ASP A 111 27.46 16.86 6.79
CA ASP A 111 28.91 16.98 6.63
C ASP A 111 29.26 18.03 5.57
#